data_AF-A0A7W5G2A8-F1
#
_entry.id   AF-A0A7W5G2A8-F1
#
_cell.length_a   1.000
_cell.length_b   1.000
_cell.length_c   1.000
_cell.angle_alpha   90.00
_cell.angle_beta   90.00
_cell.angle_gamma   90.00
#
_symmetry.space_group_name_H-M   'P 1'
#
loop_
_entity.id
_entity.type
_entity.pdbx_description
1 polymer ?
#
loop_
_entity_poly.entity_id
_entity_poly.type
_entity_poly.pdbx_seq_one_letter_code
_entity_poly.pdbx_strand_id
1 'polypeptide(L)'
;MVNGKSRAGTKAGVSHEDKGEQRVLDESGQPYFRKEDYWCWHVGMFVKDWRYNARIANIDVSNMLAGSVDLWALMRKAYYRLQSRRRDGVASRIAIYMNRDVLEILDVQSSDRSLLAANPNYTGLTHMTVEGKEVRAYRGIPIRETDAILNTEAAVPAAP
;
A
#
# COMPACT_ATOMS: atom_id res chain seq x y z
N MET A 1 4.99 5.12 12.66
CA MET A 1 3.57 5.04 13.04
C MET A 1 2.91 6.18 12.34
N VAL A 2 1.93 5.89 11.50
CA VAL A 2 1.21 6.87 10.69
C VAL A 2 -0.24 6.85 11.15
N ASN A 3 -0.80 8.03 11.40
CA ASN A 3 -2.19 8.20 11.78
C ASN A 3 -2.84 9.24 10.87
N GLY A 4 -4.14 9.07 10.59
CA GLY A 4 -4.95 10.07 9.90
C GLY A 4 -5.29 11.25 10.82
N LYS A 5 -5.33 12.47 10.27
CA LYS A 5 -5.69 13.69 10.99
C LYS A 5 -6.46 14.64 10.06
N SER A 6 -7.64 15.10 10.47
CA SER A 6 -8.32 16.23 9.84
C SER A 6 -7.93 17.56 10.49
N ARG A 7 -8.26 18.67 9.83
CA ARG A 7 -8.12 20.00 10.40
C ARG A 7 -9.00 20.10 11.68
N ALA A 8 -8.49 20.79 12.70
CA ALA A 8 -9.21 20.98 13.95
C ALA A 8 -10.59 21.60 13.68
N GLY A 9 -11.66 21.00 14.22
CA GLY A 9 -13.04 21.43 14.03
C GLY A 9 -13.75 20.85 12.79
N THR A 10 -13.05 20.16 11.90
CA THR A 10 -13.66 19.50 10.73
C THR A 10 -13.67 17.98 10.87
N LYS A 11 -14.78 17.34 10.51
CA LYS A 11 -14.86 15.88 10.44
C LYS A 11 -13.92 15.36 9.34
N ALA A 12 -13.13 14.33 9.65
CA ALA A 12 -12.30 13.65 8.67
C ALA A 12 -13.16 12.77 7.76
N GLY A 13 -12.78 12.65 6.49
CA GLY A 13 -13.49 11.83 5.51
C GLY A 13 -14.28 12.66 4.50
N VAL A 14 -15.04 11.96 3.65
CA VAL A 14 -15.88 12.55 2.62
C VAL A 14 -17.19 13.00 3.25
N SER A 15 -17.53 14.27 3.10
CA SER A 15 -18.84 14.82 3.42
C SER A 15 -19.56 15.17 2.12
N HIS A 16 -20.81 14.74 2.03
CA HIS A 16 -21.71 15.08 0.95
C HIS A 16 -22.82 15.98 1.50
N GLU A 17 -23.04 17.12 0.84
CA GLU A 17 -24.12 18.05 1.14
C GLU A 17 -24.86 18.35 -0.17
N ASP A 18 -26.09 17.85 -0.28
CA ASP A 18 -27.02 18.21 -1.35
C ASP A 18 -27.55 19.63 -1.06
N LYS A 19 -27.25 20.58 -1.95
CA LYS A 19 -27.71 21.98 -1.82
C LYS A 19 -29.02 22.24 -2.57
N GLY A 20 -29.60 21.20 -3.17
CA GLY A 20 -30.87 21.23 -3.85
C GLY A 20 -30.87 22.09 -5.11
N GLU A 21 -32.07 22.52 -5.49
CA GLU A 21 -32.29 23.34 -6.67
C GLU A 21 -32.12 24.83 -6.33
N GLN A 22 -31.15 25.47 -6.99
CA GLN A 22 -30.89 26.90 -6.85
C GLN A 22 -31.23 27.63 -8.14
N ARG A 23 -31.86 28.80 -7.97
CA ARG A 23 -32.11 29.73 -9.07
C ARG A 23 -30.87 30.60 -9.29
N VAL A 24 -30.35 30.57 -10.50
CA VAL A 24 -29.13 31.28 -10.90
C VAL A 24 -29.44 32.12 -12.12
N LEU A 25 -28.70 33.22 -12.29
CA LEU A 25 -28.82 34.08 -13.47
C LEU A 25 -27.73 33.71 -14.47
N ASP A 26 -28.09 33.61 -15.75
CA ASP A 26 -27.13 33.49 -16.84
C ASP A 26 -26.44 34.84 -17.12
N GLU A 27 -25.50 34.85 -18.08
CA GLU A 27 -24.77 36.06 -18.48
C GLU A 27 -25.68 37.17 -19.05
N SER A 28 -26.89 36.82 -19.50
CA SER A 28 -27.90 37.74 -20.03
C SER A 28 -28.92 38.19 -18.96
N GLY A 29 -28.74 37.77 -17.70
CA GLY A 29 -29.65 38.08 -16.60
C GLY A 29 -30.97 37.27 -16.60
N GLN A 30 -31.06 36.21 -17.41
CA GLN A 30 -32.22 35.31 -17.41
C GLN A 30 -32.07 34.23 -16.33
N PRO A 31 -33.14 33.98 -15.55
CA PRO A 31 -33.09 32.97 -14.50
C PRO A 31 -33.21 31.56 -15.05
N TYR A 32 -32.34 30.67 -14.60
CA TYR A 32 -32.44 29.22 -14.80
C TYR A 32 -32.20 28.48 -13.49
N PHE A 33 -32.69 27.25 -13.39
CA PHE A 33 -32.52 26.42 -12.20
C PHE A 33 -31.39 25.42 -12.40
N ARG A 34 -30.51 25.32 -11.41
CA ARG A 34 -29.45 24.29 -11.34
C ARG A 34 -29.64 23.45 -10.09
N LYS A 35 -29.27 22.17 -10.15
CA LYS A 35 -29.07 21.35 -8.96
C LYS A 35 -27.61 21.40 -8.57
N GLU A 36 -27.33 21.63 -7.30
CA GLU A 36 -25.96 21.79 -6.80
C GLU A 36 -25.69 20.78 -5.69
N ASP A 37 -24.64 19.97 -5.87
CA ASP A 37 -24.14 19.04 -4.88
C ASP A 37 -22.75 19.48 -4.43
N TYR A 38 -22.50 19.48 -3.13
CA TYR A 38 -21.22 19.82 -2.55
C TYR A 38 -20.56 18.59 -1.94
N TRP A 39 -19.39 18.24 -2.48
CA TRP A 39 -18.56 17.16 -2.00
C TRP A 39 -17.28 17.76 -1.42
N CYS A 40 -17.04 17.51 -0.14
CA CYS A 40 -15.80 17.92 0.52
C CYS A 40 -15.08 16.69 1.06
N TRP A 41 -13.75 16.69 0.93
CA TRP A 41 -12.92 15.63 1.49
C TRP A 41 -11.80 16.21 2.34
N HIS A 42 -11.86 15.95 3.64
CA HIS A 42 -10.82 16.38 4.58
C HIS A 42 -9.99 15.19 5.04
N VAL A 43 -8.77 15.09 4.50
CA VAL A 43 -7.77 14.08 4.90
C VAL A 43 -6.42 14.74 5.08
N GLY A 44 -5.74 14.31 6.13
CA GLY A 44 -4.34 14.57 6.35
C GLY A 44 -3.69 13.35 6.98
N MET A 45 -2.37 13.27 6.86
CA MET A 45 -1.57 12.25 7.52
C MET A 45 -0.42 12.91 8.27
N PHE A 46 0.01 12.30 9.37
CA PHE A 46 1.24 12.69 10.02
C PHE A 46 2.09 11.48 10.37
N VAL A 47 3.40 11.66 10.25
CA VAL A 47 4.40 10.66 10.66
C VAL A 47 4.83 10.99 12.08
N LYS A 48 4.43 10.17 13.05
CA LYS A 48 4.85 10.36 14.45
C LYS A 48 6.32 9.97 14.67
N ASP A 49 6.73 8.87 14.06
CA ASP A 49 8.09 8.32 14.12
C ASP A 49 8.38 7.60 12.81
N TRP A 50 9.48 7.99 12.16
CA TRP A 50 9.92 7.49 10.87
C TRP A 50 10.43 6.05 10.94
N ARG A 51 10.96 5.59 12.09
CA ARG A 51 11.56 4.25 12.26
C ARG A 51 10.56 3.09 12.16
N TYR A 52 9.28 3.44 12.18
CA TYR A 52 8.15 2.53 12.08
C TYR A 52 7.60 2.45 10.66
N ASN A 53 8.22 3.14 9.70
CA ASN A 53 7.90 3.09 8.29
C ASN A 53 9.14 2.59 7.54
N ALA A 54 8.95 1.72 6.54
CA ALA A 54 10.01 1.30 5.65
C ALA A 54 9.54 1.48 4.21
N ARG A 55 10.42 2.00 3.35
CA ARG A 55 10.21 2.11 1.92
C ARG A 55 11.32 1.33 1.22
N ILE A 56 10.97 0.52 0.25
CA ILE A 56 11.90 -0.07 -0.71
C ILE A 56 11.73 0.76 -1.97
N ALA A 57 12.74 1.58 -2.28
CA ALA A 57 12.72 2.48 -3.43
C ALA A 57 13.58 1.91 -4.57
N ASN A 58 13.41 2.47 -5.77
CA ASN A 58 14.23 2.20 -6.96
C ASN A 58 14.23 0.72 -7.39
N ILE A 59 13.05 0.09 -7.37
CA ILE A 59 12.88 -1.23 -7.98
C ILE A 59 12.67 -0.99 -9.49
N ASP A 60 13.61 -1.47 -10.29
CA ASP A 60 13.49 -1.42 -11.75
C ASP A 60 12.49 -2.49 -12.20
N VAL A 61 11.44 -2.05 -12.91
CA VAL A 61 10.33 -2.90 -13.39
C VAL A 61 10.83 -3.92 -14.41
N SER A 62 11.74 -3.55 -15.31
CA SER A 62 12.28 -4.48 -16.30
C SER A 62 13.09 -5.59 -15.64
N ASN A 63 13.91 -5.24 -14.65
CA ASN A 63 14.68 -6.21 -13.87
C ASN A 63 13.80 -7.09 -12.97
N MET A 64 12.69 -6.53 -12.48
CA MET A 64 11.68 -7.24 -11.70
C MET A 64 10.96 -8.30 -12.55
N LEU A 65 10.50 -7.93 -13.75
CA LEU A 65 9.85 -8.85 -14.71
C LEU A 65 10.80 -9.94 -15.20
N ALA A 66 12.09 -9.63 -15.33
CA ALA A 66 13.12 -10.61 -15.70
C ALA A 66 13.50 -11.57 -14.54
N GLY A 67 12.94 -11.40 -13.34
CA GLY A 67 13.25 -12.24 -12.17
C GLY A 67 14.65 -12.03 -11.58
N SER A 68 15.37 -11.00 -12.01
CA SER A 68 16.74 -10.69 -11.53
C SER A 68 16.78 -10.06 -10.14
N VAL A 69 15.63 -9.54 -9.67
CA VAL A 69 15.48 -8.89 -8.36
C VAL A 69 14.78 -9.82 -7.38
N ASP A 70 15.44 -10.15 -6.27
CA ASP A 70 14.83 -10.92 -5.17
C ASP A 70 13.97 -10.03 -4.26
N LEU A 71 12.66 -10.02 -4.48
CA LEU A 71 11.70 -9.25 -3.66
C LEU A 71 11.65 -9.74 -2.21
N TRP A 72 11.75 -11.05 -1.99
CA TRP A 72 11.73 -11.64 -0.65
C TRP A 72 12.94 -11.20 0.19
N ALA A 73 14.12 -11.07 -0.43
CA ALA A 73 15.30 -10.54 0.24
C ALA A 73 15.15 -9.05 0.60
N LEU A 74 14.57 -8.25 -0.29
CA LEU A 74 14.30 -6.83 -0.04
C LEU A 74 13.26 -6.65 1.08
N MET A 75 12.17 -7.40 1.06
CA MET A 75 11.17 -7.42 2.13
C MET A 75 11.76 -7.85 3.47
N ARG A 76 12.65 -8.86 3.47
CA ARG A 76 13.38 -9.27 4.66
C ARG A 76 14.19 -8.09 5.21
N LYS A 77 15.01 -7.43 4.40
CA LYS A 77 15.81 -6.26 4.84
C LYS A 77 14.92 -5.16 5.43
N ALA A 78 13.80 -4.83 4.78
CA ALA A 78 12.83 -3.85 5.28
C ALA A 78 12.24 -4.26 6.65
N TYR A 79 11.88 -5.53 6.80
CA TYR A 79 11.35 -6.08 8.05
C TYR A 79 12.35 -6.06 9.23
N TYR A 80 13.66 -6.17 8.97
CA TYR A 80 14.69 -6.01 10.02
C TYR A 80 15.00 -4.54 10.34
N ARG A 81 14.74 -3.61 9.43
CA ARG A 81 14.90 -2.15 9.68
C ARG A 81 13.76 -1.56 10.50
N LEU A 82 12.57 -2.15 10.44
CA LEU A 82 11.40 -1.71 11.21
C LEU A 82 11.56 -1.98 12.70
N GLN A 83 11.46 -0.93 13.52
CA GLN A 83 11.45 -1.07 14.99
C GLN A 83 10.14 -1.69 15.52
N SER A 84 9.07 -1.62 14.72
CA SER A 84 7.74 -2.16 15.05
C SER A 84 7.71 -3.68 15.21
N ARG A 85 8.71 -4.40 14.67
CA ARG A 85 8.95 -5.83 14.87
C ARG A 85 8.94 -6.25 16.34
N ARG A 86 9.51 -5.42 17.23
CA ARG A 86 9.72 -5.76 18.64
C ARG A 86 8.42 -5.83 19.44
N ARG A 87 7.34 -5.28 18.87
CA ARG A 87 5.96 -5.49 19.31
C ARG A 87 5.33 -6.51 18.38
N ASP A 88 4.52 -7.42 18.92
CA ASP A 88 3.76 -8.37 18.11
C ASP A 88 3.04 -7.65 16.96
N GLY A 89 3.14 -8.20 15.74
CA GLY A 89 2.64 -7.58 14.51
C GLY A 89 1.14 -7.23 14.56
N VAL A 90 0.39 -7.98 15.37
CA VAL A 90 -1.04 -7.77 15.67
C VAL A 90 -1.26 -6.49 16.47
N ALA A 91 -0.42 -6.22 17.48
CA ALA A 91 -0.54 -5.04 18.35
C ALA A 91 -0.13 -3.74 17.65
N SER A 92 0.72 -3.83 16.61
CA SER A 92 1.24 -2.66 15.89
C SER A 92 0.44 -2.29 14.64
N ARG A 93 -0.57 -3.10 14.24
CA ARG A 93 -1.45 -2.88 13.07
C ARG A 93 -0.67 -2.53 11.79
N ILE A 94 0.46 -3.20 11.57
CA ILE A 94 1.34 -2.95 10.42
C ILE A 94 0.66 -3.50 9.18
N ALA A 95 0.87 -2.85 8.03
CA ALA A 95 0.49 -3.37 6.72
C ALA A 95 1.60 -3.09 5.70
N ILE A 96 1.73 -3.97 4.72
CA ILE A 96 2.61 -3.78 3.55
C ILE A 96 1.71 -3.39 2.38
N TYR A 97 2.12 -2.35 1.65
CA TYR A 97 1.41 -1.88 0.47
C TYR A 97 2.29 -2.12 -0.77
N MET A 98 1.69 -2.66 -1.83
CA MET A 98 2.35 -2.88 -3.12
C MET A 98 1.36 -2.70 -4.27
N ASN A 99 1.86 -2.37 -5.45
CA ASN A 99 1.06 -2.36 -6.67
C ASN A 99 0.87 -3.78 -7.20
N ARG A 100 -0.04 -3.93 -8.17
CA ARG A 100 -0.40 -5.20 -8.78
C ARG A 100 0.79 -5.98 -9.35
N ASP A 101 1.66 -5.33 -10.11
CA ASP A 101 2.77 -6.00 -10.79
C ASP A 101 3.81 -6.56 -9.79
N VAL A 102 4.06 -5.83 -8.70
CA VAL A 102 4.93 -6.30 -7.61
C VAL A 102 4.29 -7.51 -6.91
N LEU A 103 2.97 -7.51 -6.73
CA LEU A 103 2.25 -8.62 -6.12
C LEU A 103 2.30 -9.88 -6.99
N GLU A 104 2.12 -9.73 -8.31
CA GLU A 104 2.24 -10.82 -9.28
C GLU A 104 3.64 -11.47 -9.23
N ILE A 105 4.69 -10.66 -9.32
CA ILE A 105 6.07 -11.20 -9.30
C ILE A 105 6.40 -11.81 -7.93
N LEU A 106 5.87 -11.27 -6.84
CA LEU A 106 6.03 -11.87 -5.51
C LEU A 106 5.42 -13.28 -5.45
N ASP A 107 4.25 -13.48 -6.08
CA ASP A 107 3.55 -14.76 -6.15
C ASP A 107 4.31 -15.78 -7.02
N VAL A 108 4.81 -15.35 -8.18
CA VAL A 108 5.69 -16.15 -9.06
C VAL A 108 6.94 -16.62 -8.30
N GLN A 109 7.66 -15.69 -7.65
CA GLN A 109 8.85 -16.02 -6.87
C GLN A 109 8.56 -16.93 -5.66
N SER A 110 7.33 -16.87 -5.12
CA SER A 110 6.91 -17.76 -4.04
C SER A 110 6.70 -19.19 -4.52
N SER A 111 6.09 -19.34 -5.70
CA SER A 111 5.83 -20.62 -6.35
C SER A 111 7.14 -21.32 -6.74
N ASP A 112 8.08 -20.60 -7.34
CA ASP A 112 9.41 -21.14 -7.70
C ASP A 112 10.19 -21.65 -6.48
N ARG A 113 10.13 -20.90 -5.36
CA ARG A 113 10.77 -21.32 -4.11
C ARG A 113 10.09 -22.52 -3.48
N SER A 114 8.77 -22.63 -3.61
CA SER A 114 8.01 -23.82 -3.18
C SER A 114 8.43 -25.06 -3.98
N LEU A 115 8.65 -24.93 -5.29
CA LEU A 115 9.13 -26.01 -6.15
C LEU A 115 10.55 -26.45 -5.77
N LEU A 116 11.45 -25.52 -5.42
CA LEU A 116 12.79 -25.86 -4.91
C LEU A 116 12.76 -26.53 -3.53
N ALA A 117 11.80 -26.16 -2.67
CA ALA A 117 11.57 -26.79 -1.38
C ALA A 117 10.94 -28.20 -1.49
N ALA A 118 10.41 -28.59 -2.66
CA ALA A 118 9.92 -29.94 -2.95
C ALA A 118 11.05 -30.93 -3.33
N ASN A 119 12.32 -30.50 -3.31
CA ASN A 119 13.47 -31.40 -3.39
C ASN A 119 13.46 -32.34 -2.17
N PRO A 120 13.55 -33.68 -2.33
CA PRO A 120 13.38 -34.67 -1.24
C PRO A 120 14.36 -34.54 -0.06
N ASN A 121 15.39 -33.70 -0.15
CA ASN A 121 16.35 -33.42 0.93
C ASN A 121 16.02 -32.14 1.74
N TYR A 122 14.90 -31.47 1.49
CA TYR A 122 14.56 -30.20 2.16
C TYR A 122 13.50 -30.42 3.26
N THR A 123 13.93 -30.53 4.52
CA THR A 123 13.09 -30.80 5.71
C THR A 123 12.36 -29.57 6.26
N GLY A 124 12.03 -28.61 5.39
CA GLY A 124 11.50 -27.30 5.76
C GLY A 124 9.98 -27.12 5.66
N LEU A 125 9.18 -28.18 5.81
CA LEU A 125 7.71 -28.04 5.93
C LEU A 125 7.35 -27.70 7.38
N THR A 126 7.18 -26.41 7.69
CA THR A 126 6.52 -26.00 8.93
C THR A 126 5.30 -25.12 8.64
N HIS A 127 4.15 -25.75 8.91
CA HIS A 127 2.82 -25.24 9.21
C HIS A 127 2.15 -24.26 8.21
N MET A 128 1.27 -24.88 7.40
CA MET A 128 0.03 -24.33 6.85
C MET A 128 0.16 -23.34 5.69
N THR A 129 0.60 -23.80 4.50
CA THR A 129 -0.12 -23.59 3.21
C THR A 129 0.65 -24.21 2.04
N VAL A 130 0.12 -25.31 1.49
CA VAL A 130 0.58 -25.98 0.24
C VAL A 130 -0.54 -25.93 -0.81
N GLU A 131 -1.38 -24.89 -0.79
CA GLU A 131 -2.58 -24.84 -1.65
C GLU A 131 -2.86 -23.43 -2.18
N GLY A 132 -2.01 -22.90 -3.08
CA GLY A 132 -2.40 -21.85 -4.04
C GLY A 132 -3.15 -20.63 -3.48
N LYS A 133 -2.98 -20.32 -2.18
CA LYS A 133 -3.57 -19.14 -1.57
C LYS A 133 -2.60 -18.01 -1.83
N GLU A 134 -3.06 -17.02 -2.58
CA GLU A 134 -2.36 -15.75 -2.77
C GLU A 134 -1.64 -15.33 -1.49
N VAL A 135 -0.40 -14.85 -1.62
CA VAL A 135 0.42 -14.38 -0.50
C VAL A 135 -0.29 -13.20 0.20
N ARG A 136 -1.16 -13.49 1.17
CA ARG A 136 -1.97 -12.49 1.88
C ARG A 136 -1.25 -11.89 3.09
N ALA A 137 -0.15 -12.50 3.54
CA ALA A 137 0.63 -12.00 4.65
C ALA A 137 2.10 -12.40 4.55
N TYR A 138 2.99 -11.52 5.04
CA TYR A 138 4.39 -11.82 5.29
C TYR A 138 4.69 -11.78 6.78
N ARG A 139 5.08 -12.92 7.37
CA ARG A 139 5.44 -13.04 8.80
C ARG A 139 4.37 -12.43 9.74
N GLY A 140 3.09 -12.67 9.41
CA GLY A 140 1.95 -12.15 10.17
C GLY A 140 1.57 -10.68 9.86
N ILE A 141 2.25 -10.02 8.92
CA ILE A 141 1.90 -8.67 8.45
C ILE A 141 1.04 -8.80 7.18
N PRO A 142 -0.19 -8.25 7.14
CA PRO A 142 -1.04 -8.30 5.95
C PRO A 142 -0.45 -7.48 4.81
N ILE A 143 -0.56 -8.03 3.59
CA ILE A 143 -0.22 -7.35 2.33
C ILE A 143 -1.51 -6.77 1.73
N ARG A 144 -1.43 -5.55 1.21
CA ARG A 144 -2.53 -4.82 0.58
C ARG A 144 -2.11 -4.34 -0.81
N GLU A 145 -2.95 -4.62 -1.80
CA GLU A 145 -2.83 -4.04 -3.13
C GLU A 145 -3.25 -2.56 -3.10
N THR A 146 -2.52 -1.70 -3.81
CA THR A 146 -2.87 -0.29 -3.95
C THR A 146 -2.41 0.25 -5.30
N ASP A 147 -3.37 0.69 -6.12
CA ASP A 147 -3.12 1.29 -7.44
C ASP A 147 -2.50 2.70 -7.38
N ALA A 148 -2.48 3.32 -6.20
CA ALA A 148 -1.86 4.63 -6.01
C ALA A 148 -0.32 4.59 -6.03
N ILE A 149 0.30 3.40 -6.00
CA ILE A 149 1.75 3.23 -6.12
C ILE A 149 2.08 3.11 -7.62
N LEU A 150 2.92 4.02 -8.11
CA LEU A 150 3.26 4.12 -9.52
C LEU A 150 4.51 3.29 -9.85
N ASN A 151 4.56 2.73 -11.06
CA ASN A 151 5.73 2.04 -11.59
C ASN A 151 6.83 2.98 -12.11
N THR A 152 6.48 4.25 -12.36
CA THR A 152 7.32 5.25 -13.02
C THR A 152 7.80 6.33 -12.07
N GLU A 153 8.00 5.99 -10.80
CA GLU A 153 8.55 6.91 -9.80
C GLU A 153 9.97 7.35 -10.19
N ALA A 154 10.28 8.64 -10.01
CA ALA A 154 11.64 9.13 -10.18
C ALA A 154 12.59 8.45 -9.17
N ALA A 155 13.79 8.10 -9.65
CA ALA A 155 14.79 7.44 -8.82
C ALA A 155 15.20 8.33 -7.63
N VAL A 156 15.20 7.75 -6.43
CA VAL A 156 15.70 8.40 -5.23
C VAL A 156 17.23 8.40 -5.26
N PRO A 157 17.90 9.56 -5.11
CA PRO A 157 19.35 9.61 -5.10
C PRO A 157 19.90 8.79 -3.92
N ALA A 158 21.07 8.18 -4.12
CA ALA A 158 21.77 7.53 -3.02
C ALA A 158 22.07 8.56 -1.92
N ALA A 159 21.89 8.16 -0.66
CA ALA A 159 22.38 8.97 0.45
C ALA A 159 23.91 9.11 0.32
N PRO A 160 24.48 10.29 0.62
CA PRO A 160 25.93 10.48 0.64
C PRO A 160 26.61 9.58 1.68
#